data_AF-A0AAJ1JVE2-F1
#
_entry.id   AF-A0AAJ1JVE2-F1
#
_cell.length_a   1.000
_cell.length_b   1.000
_cell.length_c   1.000
_cell.angle_alpha   90.00
_cell.angle_beta   90.00
_cell.angle_gamma   90.00
#
_symmetry.space_group_name_H-M   'P 1'
#
loop_
_entity.id
_entity.type
_entity.pdbx_description
1 polymer ?
#
loop_
_entity_poly.entity_id
_entity_poly.type
_entity_poly.pdbx_seq_one_letter_code
_entity_poly.pdbx_strand_id
1 'polypeptide(L)'
;MYTYDENDQLIQLQKGAYVYDYTYDAQGERVKQIKSDIRECPMTLWYDYTLSLEFDDVSEKEVEDSFDILRDQVRKKKAKR
;
A
#
# COMPACT_ATOMS: atom_id res chain seq x y z
N MET A 1 13.74 -0.07 -21.48
CA MET A 1 15.18 0.09 -21.17
C MET A 1 15.60 -1.07 -20.29
N TYR A 2 16.80 -1.61 -20.48
CA TYR A 2 17.35 -2.72 -19.70
C TYR A 2 18.70 -2.30 -19.14
N THR A 3 18.95 -2.59 -17.86
CA THR A 3 20.22 -2.30 -17.18
C THR A 3 20.73 -3.58 -16.56
N TYR A 4 22.01 -3.86 -16.79
CA TYR A 4 22.69 -5.06 -16.33
C TYR A 4 23.82 -4.69 -15.37
N ASP A 5 24.15 -5.61 -14.46
CA ASP A 5 25.35 -5.50 -13.62
C ASP A 5 26.60 -6.09 -14.29
N GLU A 6 27.71 -6.10 -13.57
CA GLU A 6 29.01 -6.62 -14.04
C GLU A 6 29.01 -8.13 -14.31
N ASN A 7 28.05 -8.87 -13.75
CA ASN A 7 27.87 -10.30 -13.95
C ASN A 7 26.87 -10.62 -15.08
N ASP A 8 26.51 -9.61 -15.89
CA ASP A 8 25.53 -9.69 -16.97
C ASP A 8 24.11 -10.08 -16.49
N GLN A 9 23.78 -9.77 -15.22
CA GLN A 9 22.46 -10.00 -14.65
C GLN A 9 21.58 -8.78 -14.81
N LEU A 10 20.31 -9.00 -15.15
CA LEU A 10 19.35 -7.91 -15.36
C LEU A 10 18.93 -7.29 -14.01
N ILE A 11 19.47 -6.12 -13.67
CA ILE A 11 19.14 -5.41 -12.41
C ILE A 11 17.98 -4.43 -12.55
N GLN A 12 17.67 -3.96 -13.77
CA GLN A 12 16.53 -3.08 -14.00
C GLN A 12 15.88 -3.29 -15.36
N LEU A 13 14.56 -3.30 -15.39
CA LEU A 13 13.73 -3.28 -16.59
C LEU A 13 12.73 -2.12 -16.52
N GLN A 14 12.77 -1.24 -17.52
CA GLN A 14 11.73 -0.26 -17.75
C GLN A 14 10.83 -0.70 -18.90
N LYS A 15 9.54 -0.87 -18.59
CA LYS A 15 8.48 -1.22 -19.55
C LYS A 15 7.35 -0.20 -19.47
N GLY A 16 7.39 0.78 -20.37
CA GLY A 16 6.45 1.90 -20.40
C GLY A 16 6.55 2.73 -19.11
N ALA A 17 5.42 2.84 -18.41
CA ALA A 17 5.25 3.55 -17.14
C ALA A 17 5.80 2.80 -15.91
N TYR A 18 6.26 1.58 -16.06
CA TYR A 18 6.72 0.76 -14.94
C TYR A 18 8.21 0.52 -15.00
N VAL A 19 8.84 0.66 -13.84
CA VAL A 19 10.22 0.25 -13.57
C VAL A 19 10.19 -0.96 -12.66
N TYR A 20 10.99 -1.96 -13.01
CA TYR A 20 11.18 -3.19 -12.26
C TYR A 20 12.63 -3.29 -11.86
N ASP A 21 12.91 -3.32 -10.56
CA ASP A 21 14.26 -3.49 -10.03
C ASP A 21 14.42 -4.90 -9.46
N TYR A 22 15.55 -5.53 -9.72
CA TYR A 22 15.85 -6.90 -9.33
C TYR A 22 17.10 -6.96 -8.46
N THR A 23 17.11 -7.86 -7.48
CA THR A 23 18.32 -8.18 -6.72
C THR A 23 18.56 -9.68 -6.74
N TYR A 24 19.84 -10.04 -6.82
CA TYR A 24 20.31 -11.41 -6.88
C TYR A 24 21.15 -11.72 -5.64
N ASP A 25 21.21 -12.99 -5.26
CA ASP A 25 22.16 -13.47 -4.28
C ASP A 25 23.53 -13.79 -4.92
N ALA A 26 24.47 -14.28 -4.10
CA ALA A 26 25.82 -14.61 -4.55
C ALA A 26 25.86 -15.81 -5.52
N GLN A 27 24.80 -16.62 -5.59
CA GLN A 27 24.66 -17.76 -6.48
C GLN A 27 24.00 -17.36 -7.81
N GLY A 28 23.57 -16.10 -7.93
CA GLY A 28 22.89 -15.57 -9.10
C GLY A 28 21.40 -15.91 -9.16
N GLU A 29 20.81 -16.34 -8.05
CA GLU A 29 19.36 -16.52 -7.95
C GLU A 29 18.69 -15.20 -7.57
N ARG A 30 17.52 -14.93 -8.16
CA ARG A 30 16.80 -13.69 -7.91
C ARG A 30 16.05 -13.76 -6.58
N VAL A 31 16.45 -12.93 -5.62
CA VAL A 31 15.85 -12.89 -4.28
C VAL A 31 14.83 -11.77 -4.09
N LYS A 32 14.83 -10.74 -4.94
CA LYS A 32 13.87 -9.64 -4.84
C LYS A 32 13.47 -9.09 -6.21
N GLN A 33 12.24 -8.59 -6.26
CA GLN A 33 11.72 -7.78 -7.36
C GLN A 33 10.88 -6.64 -6.77
N ILE A 34 11.17 -5.40 -7.15
CA ILE A 34 10.39 -4.21 -6.81
C ILE A 34 9.74 -3.70 -8.08
N LYS A 35 8.45 -3.34 -8.01
CA LYS A 35 7.73 -2.71 -9.12
C LYS A 35 7.36 -1.29 -8.72
N SER A 36 7.82 -0.32 -9.50
CA SER A 36 7.55 1.10 -9.32
C SER A 36 6.77 1.62 -10.52
N ASP A 37 5.73 2.41 -10.26
CA ASP A 37 5.01 3.16 -11.29
C ASP A 37 5.61 4.57 -11.33
N ILE A 38 6.22 4.93 -12.45
CA ILE A 38 6.88 6.23 -12.63
C ILE A 38 5.95 7.27 -13.27
N ARG A 39 4.67 6.93 -13.48
CA ARG A 39 3.71 7.94 -13.89
C ARG A 39 3.60 8.96 -12.77
N GLU A 40 3.81 10.22 -13.13
CA GLU A 40 3.23 11.32 -12.37
C GLU A 40 1.73 11.12 -12.43
N CYS A 41 1.17 10.46 -11.42
CA CYS A 41 -0.24 10.49 -11.13
C CYS A 41 -0.42 11.79 -10.35
N PRO A 42 -0.85 12.91 -10.97
CA PRO A 42 -1.33 14.03 -10.19
C PRO A 42 -2.51 13.50 -9.39
N MET A 43 -2.24 13.15 -8.14
CA MET A 43 -3.27 12.78 -7.18
C MET A 43 -4.00 14.09 -6.91
N THR A 44 -4.98 14.41 -7.77
CA THR A 44 -5.94 15.47 -7.49
C THR A 44 -6.82 14.91 -6.39
N LEU A 45 -6.32 15.02 -5.16
CA LEU A 45 -7.07 14.78 -3.95
C LEU A 45 -8.17 15.84 -3.93
N TRP A 46 -9.38 15.43 -4.34
CA TRP A 46 -10.60 16.19 -4.08
C TRP A 46 -10.90 16.11 -2.59
N TYR A 47 -10.12 16.83 -1.78
CA TYR A 47 -10.55 17.26 -0.46
C TYR A 47 -10.89 18.75 -0.61
N ASP A 48 -12.17 19.06 -0.46
CA ASP A 48 -12.63 20.41 -0.20
C ASP A 48 -12.15 20.81 1.21
N TYR A 49 -10.90 21.26 1.30
CA TYR A 49 -10.31 21.75 2.54
C TYR A 49 -10.74 23.20 2.78
N THR A 50 -12.04 23.47 2.71
CA THR A 50 -12.64 24.69 3.24
C THR A 50 -13.70 24.43 4.30
N LEU A 51 -14.06 23.17 4.56
CA LEU A 51 -14.68 22.81 5.82
C LEU A 51 -13.55 22.50 6.82
N SER A 52 -13.21 23.50 7.62
CA SER A 52 -12.63 23.28 8.95
C SER A 52 -13.64 22.44 9.72
N LEU A 53 -13.55 21.11 9.56
CA LEU A 53 -14.17 20.16 10.46
C LEU A 53 -13.45 20.36 11.79
N GLU A 54 -14.03 21.21 12.63
CA GLU A 54 -13.89 21.11 14.07
C GLU A 54 -14.32 19.69 14.42
N PHE A 55 -13.34 18.78 14.50
CA PHE A 55 -13.58 17.49 15.14
C PHE A 55 -13.79 17.83 16.60
N ASP A 56 -15.05 17.82 17.04
CA ASP A 56 -15.36 17.63 18.45
C ASP A 56 -14.57 16.40 18.90
N ASP A 57 -13.79 16.56 19.96
CA ASP A 57 -12.85 15.60 20.49
C ASP A 57 -13.56 14.28 20.78
N VAL A 58 -13.59 13.37 19.79
CA VAL A 58 -14.20 12.04 19.95
C VAL A 58 -13.32 11.30 20.94
N SER A 59 -13.84 11.14 22.14
CA SER A 59 -13.06 10.52 23.21
C SER A 59 -12.74 9.07 22.84
N GLU A 60 -11.55 8.61 23.21
CA GLU A 60 -11.05 7.24 22.96
C GLU A 60 -12.07 6.16 23.38
N LYS A 61 -12.89 6.48 24.40
CA LYS A 61 -13.96 5.63 24.91
C LYS A 61 -15.10 5.39 23.91
N GLU A 62 -15.51 6.42 23.16
CA GLU A 62 -16.59 6.29 22.17
C GLU A 62 -16.16 5.44 20.96
N VAL A 63 -14.86 5.50 20.63
CA VAL A 63 -14.25 4.66 19.62
C VAL A 63 -14.23 3.20 20.09
N GLU A 64 -13.81 2.95 21.33
CA GLU A 64 -13.74 1.61 21.92
C GLU A 64 -15.14 0.96 22.04
N ASP A 65 -16.14 1.71 22.52
CA ASP A 65 -17.53 1.26 22.61
C ASP A 65 -18.09 0.86 21.23
N SER A 66 -17.73 1.62 20.18
CA SER A 66 -18.14 1.32 18.80
C SER A 66 -17.50 0.03 18.28
N PHE A 67 -16.23 -0.23 18.60
CA PHE A 67 -15.54 -1.47 18.24
C PHE A 67 -16.12 -2.69 18.93
N ASP A 68 -16.53 -2.57 20.19
CA ASP A 68 -17.14 -3.68 20.93
C ASP A 68 -18.54 -4.02 20.42
N ILE A 69 -19.36 -3.03 20.07
CA ILE A 69 -20.65 -3.24 19.41
C ILE A 69 -20.46 -4.03 18.09
N LEU A 70 -19.47 -3.65 17.29
CA LEU A 70 -19.18 -4.34 16.02
C LEU A 70 -18.68 -5.77 16.24
N ARG A 71 -17.84 -6.00 17.24
CA ARG A 71 -17.33 -7.33 17.58
C ARG A 71 -18.47 -8.28 17.94
N ASP A 72 -19.47 -7.80 18.68
CA ASP A 72 -20.65 -8.57 19.04
C ASP A 72 -21.60 -8.82 17.87
N GLN A 73 -21.74 -7.87 16.95
CA GLN A 73 -22.50 -8.08 15.71
C GLN A 73 -21.86 -9.16 14.83
N VAL A 74 -20.53 -9.18 14.72
CA VAL A 74 -19.79 -10.22 13.98
C VAL A 74 -19.99 -11.59 14.62
N ARG A 75 -19.94 -11.68 15.96
CA ARG A 75 -20.20 -12.93 16.70
C ARG A 75 -21.62 -13.45 16.45
N LYS A 76 -22.64 -12.59 16.52
CA LYS A 76 -24.03 -12.96 16.23
C LYS A 76 -24.26 -13.39 14.78
N LYS A 77 -23.58 -12.75 13.81
CA LYS A 77 -23.64 -13.15 12.40
C LYS A 77 -22.96 -14.50 12.12
N LYS A 78 -21.88 -14.82 12.83
CA LYS A 78 -21.20 -16.13 12.71
C LYS A 78 -22.01 -17.28 13.33
N ALA A 79 -22.81 -17.01 14.37
CA ALA A 79 -23.66 -18.02 15.02
C ALA A 79 -24.95 -18.34 14.25
N LYS A 80 -25.33 -17.53 13.26
CA LYS A 80 -26.52 -17.71 12.41
C LYS A 80 -26.21 -18.42 11.08
N ARG A 81 -25.00 -18.98 10.95
CA ARG A 81 -24.47 -19.61 9.74
C ARG A 81 -24.15 -21.07 10.04
#